data_AF-A0A967CNT0-F1
#
_entry.id   AF-A0A967CNT0-F1
#
_cell.length_a   1.000
_cell.length_b   1.000
_cell.length_c   1.000
_cell.angle_alpha   90.00
_cell.angle_beta   90.00
_cell.angle_gamma   90.00
#
_symmetry.space_group_name_H-M   'P 1'
#
loop_
_entity.id
_entity.type
_entity.pdbx_description
1 polymer ?
#
loop_
_entity_poly.entity_id
_entity_poly.type
_entity_poly.pdbx_seq_one_letter_code
_entity_poly.pdbx_strand_id
1 'polypeptide(L)'
;MAEGQEHPLSVYFWIWGLLFIISAFSYAVDYFQFQGMLRWSLILIFMFLKAGLIVAIFMHMVWERMALAMAIIGPPVVLLFLIGLMAIEGDYTESTRLEYFGADAGVYAEPHSLAASEEHH
;
A
#
# COMPACT_ATOMS: atom_id res chain seq x y z
N MET A 1 -20.08 33.81 -24.05
CA MET A 1 -20.92 33.03 -23.12
C MET A 1 -20.12 31.79 -22.78
N ALA A 2 -19.37 31.85 -21.69
CA ALA A 2 -18.48 30.78 -21.26
C ALA A 2 -19.27 29.94 -20.24
N GLU A 3 -19.91 28.88 -20.71
CA GLU A 3 -20.54 27.89 -19.85
C GLU A 3 -19.43 26.95 -19.35
N GLY A 4 -18.73 27.43 -18.32
CA GLY A 4 -17.68 26.71 -17.62
C GLY A 4 -18.29 25.52 -16.90
N GLN A 5 -17.95 24.33 -17.39
CA GLN A 5 -18.26 23.03 -16.82
C GLN A 5 -17.46 22.83 -15.50
N GLU A 6 -17.75 23.66 -14.49
CA GLU A 6 -17.01 23.78 -13.22
C GLU A 6 -17.80 23.26 -12.02
N HIS A 7 -18.31 22.02 -12.08
CA HIS A 7 -18.87 21.38 -10.88
C HIS A 7 -18.29 20.03 -10.43
N PRO A 8 -17.08 19.56 -10.83
CA PRO A 8 -16.49 18.38 -10.19
C PRO A 8 -15.84 18.70 -8.84
N LEU A 9 -15.25 19.88 -8.64
CA LEU A 9 -14.52 20.24 -7.42
C LEU A 9 -15.41 20.45 -6.19
N SER A 10 -16.55 21.13 -6.36
CA SER A 10 -17.50 21.36 -5.26
C SER A 10 -18.07 20.05 -4.71
N VAL A 11 -18.22 19.04 -5.57
CA VAL A 11 -18.67 17.70 -5.19
C VAL A 11 -17.64 17.06 -4.25
N TYR A 12 -16.35 16.99 -4.63
CA TYR A 12 -15.33 16.40 -3.77
C TYR A 12 -15.24 17.03 -2.37
N PHE A 13 -15.31 18.37 -2.27
CA PHE A 13 -15.32 19.05 -0.97
C PHE A 13 -16.55 18.73 -0.12
N TRP A 14 -17.72 18.59 -0.75
CA TRP A 14 -18.94 18.18 -0.06
C TRP A 14 -18.83 16.75 0.49
N ILE A 15 -18.33 15.81 -0.32
CA ILE A 15 -18.10 14.42 0.10
C ILE A 15 -17.05 14.33 1.19
N TRP A 16 -15.97 15.09 1.07
CA TRP A 16 -14.93 15.15 2.09
C TRP A 16 -15.51 15.60 3.43
N GLY A 17 -16.33 16.65 3.42
CA GLY A 17 -17.06 17.10 4.61
C GLY A 17 -18.02 16.04 5.16
N LEU A 18 -18.78 15.37 4.29
CA LEU A 18 -19.74 14.34 4.70
C LEU A 18 -19.03 13.12 5.33
N LEU A 19 -17.93 12.66 4.74
CA LEU A 19 -17.11 11.57 5.27
C LEU A 19 -16.44 11.94 6.59
N PHE A 20 -16.01 13.19 6.74
CA PHE A 20 -15.46 13.70 7.99
C PHE A 20 -16.51 13.67 9.11
N ILE A 21 -17.72 14.15 8.83
CA ILE A 21 -18.84 14.16 9.79
C ILE A 21 -19.23 12.73 10.19
N ILE A 22 -19.36 11.81 9.22
CA ILE A 22 -19.68 10.40 9.51
C ILE A 22 -18.57 9.73 10.32
N SER A 23 -17.30 10.02 10.02
CA SER A 23 -16.16 9.49 10.78
C SER A 23 -16.14 10.03 12.21
N ALA A 24 -16.43 11.32 12.40
CA ALA A 24 -16.55 11.92 13.73
C ALA A 24 -17.72 11.33 14.53
N PHE A 25 -18.87 11.10 13.90
CA PHE A 25 -20.01 10.45 14.54
C PHE A 25 -19.73 8.99 14.92
N SER A 26 -19.04 8.24 14.05
CA SER A 26 -18.60 6.87 14.37
C SER A 26 -17.69 6.87 15.60
N TYR A 27 -16.74 7.80 15.68
CA TYR A 27 -15.85 7.94 16.83
C TYR A 27 -16.59 8.36 18.10
N ALA A 28 -17.56 9.27 18.00
CA ALA A 28 -18.38 9.69 19.13
C ALA A 28 -19.16 8.51 19.72
N VAL A 29 -19.68 7.62 18.87
CA VAL A 29 -20.39 6.42 19.30
C VAL A 29 -19.47 5.42 20.01
N ASP A 30 -18.24 5.27 19.51
CA ASP A 30 -17.21 4.47 20.20
C ASP A 30 -16.82 5.09 21.56
N TYR A 31 -16.81 6.42 21.66
CA TYR A 31 -16.53 7.17 22.88
C TYR A 31 -17.62 7.03 23.95
N PHE A 32 -18.90 7.04 23.55
CA PHE A 32 -20.01 6.87 24.49
C PHE A 32 -20.17 5.44 25.04
N GLN A 33 -19.33 4.48 24.60
CA GLN A 33 -19.21 3.13 25.19
C GLN A 33 -20.56 2.42 25.38
N PHE A 34 -21.48 2.55 24.41
CA PHE A 34 -22.78 1.90 24.46
C PHE A 34 -22.62 0.37 24.63
N GLN A 35 -23.24 -0.21 25.66
CA GLN A 35 -23.18 -1.65 25.92
C GLN A 35 -24.35 -2.40 25.28
N GLY A 36 -24.11 -3.65 24.85
CA GLY A 36 -25.13 -4.54 24.30
C GLY A 36 -25.41 -4.37 22.80
N MET A 37 -26.64 -4.65 22.36
CA MET A 37 -27.06 -4.65 20.95
C MET A 37 -26.99 -3.26 20.28
N LEU A 38 -27.04 -2.17 21.05
CA LEU A 38 -26.89 -0.81 20.52
C LEU A 38 -25.53 -0.61 19.86
N ARG A 39 -24.46 -1.21 20.38
CA ARG A 39 -23.13 -1.08 19.78
C ARG A 39 -23.07 -1.72 18.41
N TRP A 40 -23.68 -2.90 18.28
CA TRP A 40 -23.73 -3.65 17.03
C TRP A 40 -24.53 -2.93 15.96
N SER A 41 -25.72 -2.43 16.30
CA SER A 41 -26.55 -1.71 15.33
C SER A 41 -25.90 -0.39 14.89
N LEU A 42 -25.30 0.37 15.81
CA LEU A 42 -24.65 1.63 15.47
C LEU A 42 -23.39 1.41 14.62
N ILE A 43 -22.52 0.44 14.97
CA ILE A 43 -21.34 0.10 14.15
C ILE A 43 -21.78 -0.28 12.74
N LEU A 44 -22.78 -1.16 12.60
CA LEU A 44 -23.30 -1.57 11.30
C LEU A 44 -23.88 -0.38 10.53
N ILE A 45 -24.61 0.52 11.19
CA ILE A 45 -25.15 1.73 10.56
C ILE A 45 -24.03 2.63 10.06
N PHE A 46 -23.01 2.96 10.87
CA PHE A 46 -21.89 3.80 10.41
C PHE A 46 -21.05 3.14 9.32
N MET A 47 -20.91 1.81 9.39
CA MET A 47 -20.21 1.02 8.38
C MET A 47 -20.96 1.04 7.05
N PHE A 48 -22.28 0.87 7.05
CA PHE A 48 -23.14 1.04 5.87
C PHE A 48 -23.19 2.49 5.38
N LEU A 49 -23.25 3.47 6.28
CA LEU A 49 -23.31 4.88 5.89
C LEU A 49 -22.03 5.31 5.20
N LYS A 50 -20.86 4.99 5.77
CA LYS A 50 -19.58 5.37 5.16
C LYS A 50 -19.29 4.59 3.89
N ALA A 51 -19.54 3.28 3.86
CA ALA A 51 -19.30 2.45 2.68
C ALA A 51 -20.33 2.76 1.57
N GLY A 52 -21.60 2.94 1.96
CA GLY A 52 -22.68 3.36 1.07
C GLY A 52 -22.45 4.75 0.49
N LEU A 53 -21.85 5.69 1.23
CA LEU A 53 -21.45 6.98 0.66
C LEU A 53 -20.30 6.84 -0.34
N ILE A 54 -19.27 6.06 0.00
CA ILE A 54 -18.15 5.82 -0.91
C ILE A 54 -18.66 5.17 -2.19
N VAL A 55 -19.55 4.17 -2.09
CA VAL A 55 -20.17 3.50 -3.25
C VAL A 55 -21.12 4.43 -3.99
N ALA A 56 -22.03 5.13 -3.33
CA ALA A 56 -22.95 6.06 -3.98
C ALA A 56 -22.24 7.24 -4.66
N ILE A 57 -20.99 7.56 -4.32
CA ILE A 57 -20.23 8.60 -4.99
C ILE A 57 -19.27 8.01 -6.01
N PHE A 58 -18.40 7.07 -5.64
CA PHE A 58 -17.43 6.50 -6.58
C PHE A 58 -18.07 5.55 -7.58
N MET A 59 -19.16 4.90 -7.21
CA MET A 59 -19.85 3.91 -8.04
C MET A 59 -21.06 4.53 -8.79
N HIS A 60 -21.67 5.61 -8.29
CA HIS A 60 -22.77 6.30 -8.99
C HIS A 60 -22.31 7.50 -9.84
N MET A 61 -21.14 8.11 -9.57
CA MET A 61 -20.59 9.16 -10.45
C MET A 61 -20.04 8.55 -11.75
N VAL A 62 -20.92 8.33 -12.73
CA VAL A 62 -20.63 8.33 -14.18
C VAL A 62 -19.55 7.32 -14.67
N TRP A 63 -19.21 6.26 -13.92
CA TRP A 63 -17.96 5.51 -14.16
C TRP A 63 -18.05 3.97 -14.12
N GLU A 64 -19.18 3.35 -14.48
CA GLU A 64 -19.26 1.88 -14.60
C GLU A 64 -18.08 1.28 -15.38
N ARG A 65 -17.66 1.91 -16.49
CA ARG A 65 -16.54 1.39 -17.31
C ARG A 65 -15.14 1.66 -16.76
N MET A 66 -14.91 2.77 -16.05
CA MET A 66 -13.54 3.11 -15.62
C MET A 66 -13.21 2.99 -14.13
N ALA A 67 -14.23 2.79 -13.29
CA ALA A 67 -14.03 2.11 -12.02
C ALA A 67 -13.61 0.64 -12.23
N LEU A 68 -14.24 -0.07 -13.19
CA LEU A 68 -13.84 -1.43 -13.58
C LEU A 68 -12.44 -1.46 -14.20
N ALA A 69 -12.12 -0.52 -15.09
CA ALA A 69 -10.78 -0.44 -15.67
C ALA A 69 -9.71 -0.20 -14.60
N MET A 70 -9.93 0.71 -13.65
CA MET A 70 -8.97 0.98 -12.58
C MET A 70 -8.85 -0.18 -11.57
N ALA A 71 -9.94 -0.89 -11.28
CA ALA A 71 -9.92 -2.06 -10.41
C ALA A 71 -9.17 -3.25 -11.03
N ILE A 72 -9.22 -3.41 -12.37
CA ILE A 72 -8.56 -4.49 -13.08
C ILE A 72 -7.11 -4.15 -13.43
N ILE A 73 -6.83 -2.91 -13.86
CA ILE A 73 -5.49 -2.46 -14.30
C ILE A 73 -4.65 -1.98 -13.11
N GLY A 74 -5.28 -1.46 -12.05
CA GLY A 74 -4.59 -0.96 -10.86
C GLY A 74 -3.68 -2.00 -10.20
N PRO A 75 -4.17 -3.21 -9.85
CA PRO A 75 -3.35 -4.23 -9.22
C PRO A 75 -2.16 -4.68 -10.10
N PRO A 76 -2.33 -5.00 -11.39
CA PRO A 76 -1.21 -5.30 -12.29
C PRO A 76 -0.16 -4.20 -12.39
N VAL A 77 -0.57 -2.93 -12.47
CA VAL A 77 0.38 -1.79 -12.60
C VAL A 77 1.23 -1.65 -11.33
N VAL A 78 0.62 -1.76 -10.15
CA VAL A 78 1.36 -1.71 -8.87
C VAL A 78 2.33 -2.88 -8.75
N LEU A 79 1.93 -4.07 -9.17
CA LEU A 79 2.79 -5.25 -9.16
C LEU A 79 3.97 -5.10 -10.13
N LEU A 80 3.74 -4.61 -11.36
CA LEU A 80 4.82 -4.36 -12.32
C LEU A 80 5.81 -3.32 -11.81
N PHE A 81 5.31 -2.26 -11.16
CA PHE A 81 6.16 -1.26 -10.54
C PHE A 81 7.03 -1.85 -9.41
N LEU A 82 6.44 -2.65 -8.53
CA LEU A 82 7.16 -3.33 -7.43
C LEU A 82 8.21 -4.30 -7.96
N ILE A 83 7.88 -5.10 -8.97
CA ILE A 83 8.82 -6.03 -9.61
C ILE A 83 9.98 -5.27 -10.25
N GLY A 84 9.70 -4.15 -10.93
CA GLY A 84 10.74 -3.29 -11.50
C GLY A 84 11.70 -2.73 -10.46
N LEU A 85 11.19 -2.26 -9.32
CA LEU A 85 12.03 -1.79 -8.21
C LEU A 85 12.87 -2.93 -7.61
N MET A 86 12.28 -4.10 -7.38
CA MET A 86 12.99 -5.26 -6.85
C MET A 86 14.09 -5.75 -7.80
N ALA A 87 13.87 -5.70 -9.12
CA ALA A 87 14.89 -6.05 -10.11
C ALA A 87 16.09 -5.09 -10.02
N ILE A 88 15.83 -3.79 -9.93
CA ILE A 88 16.88 -2.77 -9.78
C ILE A 88 17.66 -2.98 -8.48
N GLU A 89 16.98 -3.18 -7.34
CA GLU A 89 17.66 -3.47 -6.06
C GLU A 89 18.45 -4.78 -6.10
N GLY A 90 17.97 -5.79 -6.83
CA GLY A 90 18.68 -7.04 -7.06
C GLY A 90 20.02 -6.84 -7.77
N ASP A 91 20.04 -6.05 -8.84
CA ASP A 91 21.26 -5.72 -9.57
C ASP A 91 22.25 -4.95 -8.69
N TYR A 92 21.79 -3.98 -7.90
CA TYR A 92 22.64 -3.25 -6.95
C TYR A 92 23.20 -4.15 -5.83
N THR A 93 22.41 -5.10 -5.34
CA THR A 93 22.86 -6.06 -4.32
C THR A 93 23.94 -6.99 -4.89
N GLU A 94 23.77 -7.41 -6.15
CA GLU A 94 24.71 -8.28 -6.85
C GLU A 94 26.04 -7.56 -7.15
N SER A 95 25.99 -6.33 -7.66
CA SER A 95 27.19 -5.53 -7.93
C SER A 95 27.99 -5.26 -6.65
N THR A 96 27.29 -4.92 -5.57
CA THR A 96 27.89 -4.70 -4.24
C THR A 96 28.57 -5.97 -3.73
N ARG A 97 27.93 -7.14 -3.87
CA ARG A 97 28.51 -8.42 -3.45
C ARG A 97 29.78 -8.75 -4.24
N LEU A 98 29.82 -8.50 -5.54
CA LEU A 98 31.03 -8.70 -6.35
C LEU A 98 32.16 -7.76 -5.93
N GLU A 99 31.87 -6.50 -5.63
CA GLU A 99 32.86 -5.52 -5.22
C GLU A 99 33.50 -5.87 -3.86
N TYR A 100 32.70 -6.28 -2.87
CA TYR A 100 33.21 -6.58 -1.53
C TYR A 100 33.68 -8.04 -1.35
N PHE A 101 32.98 -9.04 -1.89
CA PHE A 101 33.35 -10.46 -1.70
C PHE A 101 34.10 -11.08 -2.87
N GLY A 102 34.02 -10.49 -4.08
CA GLY A 102 34.81 -10.94 -5.23
C GLY A 102 36.29 -10.53 -5.14
N ALA A 103 36.59 -9.45 -4.43
CA ALA A 103 37.97 -9.01 -4.16
C ALA A 103 38.69 -9.89 -3.13
N ASP A 104 37.97 -10.44 -2.13
CA ASP A 104 38.55 -11.20 -1.02
C ASP A 104 38.66 -12.72 -1.27
N ALA A 105 38.07 -13.26 -2.34
CA ALA A 105 38.18 -14.69 -2.68
C ALA A 105 39.62 -15.14 -2.99
N GLY A 106 40.52 -14.20 -3.31
CA GLY A 106 41.95 -14.46 -3.51
C GLY A 106 42.80 -14.36 -2.23
N VAL A 107 42.27 -13.83 -1.13
CA VAL A 107 43.04 -13.53 0.09
C VAL A 107 42.99 -14.69 1.10
N TYR A 108 41.96 -15.54 1.05
CA TYR A 108 41.81 -16.71 1.92
C TYR A 108 42.43 -18.00 1.34
N ALA A 109 43.07 -17.92 0.17
CA ALA A 109 43.84 -19.02 -0.41
C ALA A 109 45.29 -18.97 0.13
N GLU A 110 45.60 -19.93 1.02
CA GLU A 110 46.89 -20.22 1.71
C GLU A 110 47.19 -19.49 3.04
N PRO A 111 47.88 -20.12 4.04
CA PRO A 111 48.55 -21.41 4.08
C PRO A 111 48.25 -22.23 5.37
N HIS A 112 47.01 -22.66 5.63
CA HIS A 112 46.76 -23.50 6.82
C HIS A 112 47.06 -25.00 6.60
N SER A 113 47.55 -25.39 5.42
CA SER A 113 47.94 -26.76 5.06
C SER A 113 49.40 -27.11 5.38
N LEU A 114 50.24 -26.15 5.78
CA LEU A 114 51.66 -26.40 6.06
C LEU A 114 51.98 -26.71 7.53
N ALA A 115 51.04 -26.50 8.46
CA ALA A 115 51.27 -26.78 9.89
C ALA A 115 51.10 -28.27 10.28
N ALA A 116 50.51 -29.09 9.40
CA ALA A 116 50.27 -30.51 9.68
C ALA A 116 51.42 -31.44 9.27
N SER A 117 52.47 -30.92 8.60
CA SER A 117 53.60 -31.72 8.12
C SER A 117 54.86 -31.67 9.01
N GLU A 118 54.90 -30.85 10.06
CA GLU A 118 56.09 -30.75 10.96
C GLU A 118 55.95 -31.51 12.29
N GLU A 119 54.78 -32.02 12.68
CA GLU A 119 54.63 -32.80 13.92
C GLU A 119 54.91 -34.32 13.75
N HIS A 120 55.34 -34.75 12.56
CA HIS A 120 55.54 -36.18 12.28
C HIS A 120 56.91 -36.50 11.66
N HIS A 121 57.98 -35.92 12.23
CA HIS A 121 59.36 -36.32 11.98
C HIS A 121 60.19 -36.40 13.27
#